data_AF-A0A535J652-F1
#
_entry.id   AF-A0A535J652-F1
#
_cell.length_a   1.000
_cell.length_b   1.000
_cell.length_c   1.000
_cell.angle_alpha   90.00
_cell.angle_beta   90.00
_cell.angle_gamma   90.00
#
_symmetry.space_group_name_H-M   'P 1'
#
loop_
_entity.id
_entity.type
_entity.pdbx_description
1 polymer ?
#
loop_
_entity_poly.entity_id
_entity_poly.type
_entity_poly.pdbx_seq_one_letter_code
_entity_poly.pdbx_strand_id
1 'polypeptide(L)'
;MSLLTRALRLLIYTMLPIGGLLAILRVPIVEVLFPAFDPKAVEQTASTLLFFVVGLAAHALIAILARAFYARQDTRTPVAAAILAVVINSSLAFAFVGPLGLPGLALAIAVAAWVEAIVLVWLL
;
A
#
# COMPACT_ATOMS: atom_id res chain seq x y z
N MET A 1 -15.13 -19.78 5.69
CA MET A 1 -13.82 -19.64 4.99
C MET A 1 -13.97 -19.37 3.49
N SER A 2 -14.92 -20.00 2.77
CA SER A 2 -15.13 -19.75 1.33
C SER A 2 -15.45 -18.30 0.95
N LEU A 3 -16.24 -17.57 1.74
CA LEU A 3 -16.58 -16.16 1.49
C LEU A 3 -15.36 -15.23 1.60
N LEU A 4 -14.51 -15.46 2.60
CA LEU A 4 -13.29 -14.67 2.81
C LEU A 4 -12.33 -14.86 1.63
N THR A 5 -12.04 -16.11 1.25
CA THR A 5 -11.18 -16.40 0.09
C THR A 5 -11.72 -15.78 -1.20
N ARG A 6 -13.06 -15.75 -1.36
CA ARG A 6 -13.70 -15.11 -2.52
C ARG A 6 -13.53 -13.59 -2.49
N ALA A 7 -13.69 -12.96 -1.34
CA ALA A 7 -13.47 -11.52 -1.16
C ALA A 7 -12.01 -11.15 -1.44
N LEU A 8 -11.05 -11.92 -0.91
CA LEU A 8 -9.62 -11.70 -1.17
C LEU A 8 -9.27 -11.83 -2.65
N ARG A 9 -9.80 -12.86 -3.32
CA ARG A 9 -9.60 -13.07 -4.76
C ARG A 9 -10.17 -11.93 -5.59
N LEU A 10 -11.39 -11.49 -5.28
CA LEU A 10 -12.03 -10.36 -5.96
C LEU A 10 -11.24 -9.06 -5.77
N LEU A 11 -10.73 -8.82 -4.56
CA LEU A 11 -9.89 -7.65 -4.29
C LEU A 11 -8.63 -7.66 -5.15
N ILE A 12 -7.86 -8.74 -5.14
CA ILE A 12 -6.61 -8.83 -5.92
C ILE A 12 -6.92 -8.68 -7.42
N TYR A 13 -7.97 -9.36 -7.89
CA TYR A 13 -8.40 -9.28 -9.29
C TYR A 13 -8.82 -7.87 -9.71
N THR A 14 -9.40 -7.08 -8.79
CA THR A 14 -9.84 -5.70 -9.06
C THR A 14 -8.70 -4.70 -8.91
N MET A 15 -7.81 -4.89 -7.92
CA MET A 15 -6.70 -3.98 -7.66
C MET A 15 -5.61 -4.08 -8.72
N LEU A 16 -5.40 -5.25 -9.33
CA LEU A 16 -4.39 -5.43 -10.37
C LEU A 16 -4.62 -4.53 -11.61
N PRO A 17 -5.81 -4.52 -12.26
CA PRO A 17 -6.06 -3.64 -13.40
C PRO A 17 -6.14 -2.17 -13.01
N ILE A 18 -6.72 -1.83 -11.85
CA ILE A 18 -6.76 -0.45 -11.36
C ILE A 18 -5.35 0.07 -11.12
N GLY A 19 -4.51 -0.74 -10.46
CA GLY A 19 -3.12 -0.39 -10.22
C GLY A 19 -2.33 -0.28 -11.52
N GLY A 20 -2.51 -1.20 -12.46
CA GLY A 20 -1.89 -1.10 -13.79
C GLY A 20 -2.26 0.19 -14.51
N LEU A 21 -3.55 0.56 -14.52
CA LEU A 21 -4.03 1.78 -15.14
C LEU A 21 -3.44 3.03 -14.47
N LEU A 22 -3.46 3.10 -13.13
CA LEU A 22 -2.88 4.22 -12.38
C LEU A 22 -1.36 4.32 -12.58
N ALA A 23 -0.66 3.19 -12.66
CA ALA A 23 0.78 3.16 -12.91
C ALA A 23 1.13 3.68 -14.31
N ILE A 24 0.34 3.34 -15.32
CA ILE A 24 0.54 3.80 -16.70
C ILE A 24 0.19 5.30 -16.81
N LEU A 25 -0.93 5.72 -16.23
CA LEU A 25 -1.44 7.09 -16.32
C LEU A 25 -0.88 8.04 -15.26
N ARG A 26 0.10 7.61 -14.45
CA ARG A 26 0.62 8.40 -13.32
C ARG A 26 1.06 9.83 -13.69
N VAL A 27 1.71 10.01 -14.84
CA VAL A 27 2.18 11.33 -15.30
C VAL A 27 1.01 12.22 -15.72
N PRO A 28 0.15 11.81 -16.68
CA PRO A 28 -0.98 12.66 -17.10
C PRO A 28 -1.98 12.92 -15.96
N ILE A 29 -2.14 11.98 -15.00
CA ILE A 29 -2.94 12.23 -13.79
C ILE A 29 -2.36 13.40 -12.99
N VAL A 30 -1.05 13.41 -12.76
CA VAL A 30 -0.39 14.47 -11.99
C VAL A 30 -0.45 15.80 -12.73
N GLU A 31 -0.22 15.82 -14.05
CA GLU A 31 -0.28 17.04 -14.86
C GLU A 31 -1.69 17.65 -14.87
N VAL A 32 -2.73 16.82 -14.98
CA VAL A 32 -4.12 17.29 -14.96
C VAL A 32 -4.52 17.81 -13.57
N LEU A 33 -4.10 17.13 -12.50
CA LEU A 33 -4.42 17.53 -11.13
C LEU A 33 -3.61 18.72 -10.65
N PHE A 34 -2.38 18.89 -11.13
CA PHE A 34 -1.43 19.90 -10.68
C PHE A 34 -0.79 20.64 -11.89
N PRO A 35 -1.58 21.45 -12.62
CA PRO A 35 -1.10 22.11 -13.84
C PRO A 35 -0.03 23.19 -13.59
N ALA A 36 0.13 23.64 -12.34
CA ALA A 36 1.14 24.63 -11.95
C ALA A 36 2.49 24.00 -11.51
N PHE A 37 2.60 22.66 -11.49
CA PHE A 37 3.85 22.00 -11.13
C PHE A 37 4.91 22.15 -12.22
N ASP A 38 6.15 22.35 -11.81
CA ASP A 38 7.28 22.28 -12.71
C ASP A 38 7.55 20.80 -13.12
N PRO A 39 8.32 20.56 -14.19
CA PRO A 39 8.56 19.19 -14.67
C PRO A 39 9.16 18.26 -13.62
N LYS A 40 9.97 18.81 -12.70
CA LYS A 40 10.61 18.06 -11.62
C LYS A 40 9.60 17.62 -10.56
N ALA A 41 8.68 18.51 -10.15
CA ALA A 41 7.63 18.16 -9.20
C ALA A 41 6.67 17.13 -9.80
N VAL A 42 6.32 17.27 -11.09
CA VAL A 42 5.50 16.27 -11.80
C VAL A 42 6.18 14.90 -11.75
N GLU A 43 7.46 14.81 -12.10
CA GLU A 43 8.22 13.55 -12.07
C GLU A 43 8.28 12.94 -10.66
N GLN A 44 8.55 13.75 -9.63
CA GLN A 44 8.61 13.28 -8.24
C GLN A 44 7.24 12.78 -7.75
N THR A 45 6.16 13.50 -8.02
CA THR A 45 4.82 13.07 -7.62
C THR A 45 4.37 11.84 -8.41
N ALA A 46 4.63 11.77 -9.72
CA ALA A 46 4.27 10.62 -10.54
C ALA A 46 5.03 9.35 -10.13
N SER A 47 6.32 9.46 -9.82
CA SER A 47 7.10 8.34 -9.28
C SER A 47 6.64 7.92 -7.89
N THR A 48 6.26 8.85 -7.03
CA THR A 48 5.64 8.57 -5.73
C THR A 48 4.31 7.83 -5.87
N LEU A 49 3.46 8.26 -6.81
CA LEU A 49 2.19 7.62 -7.11
C LEU A 49 2.38 6.15 -7.54
N LEU A 50 3.43 5.85 -8.32
CA LEU A 50 3.74 4.47 -8.71
C LEU A 50 3.93 3.57 -7.49
N PHE A 51 4.71 4.01 -6.49
CA PHE A 51 4.95 3.20 -5.29
C PHE A 51 3.70 3.07 -4.41
N PHE A 52 2.88 4.12 -4.29
CA PHE A 52 1.61 4.01 -3.59
C PHE A 52 0.66 3.00 -4.22
N VAL A 53 0.60 2.96 -5.55
CA VAL A 53 -0.23 2.01 -6.28
C VAL A 53 0.17 0.56 -5.97
N VAL A 54 1.47 0.27 -5.82
CA VAL A 54 1.95 -1.05 -5.38
C VAL A 54 1.48 -1.40 -3.97
N GLY A 55 1.40 -0.42 -3.07
CA GLY A 55 0.90 -0.58 -1.71
C GLY A 55 -0.63 -0.68 -1.59
N LEU A 56 -1.38 -0.24 -2.61
CA LEU A 56 -2.85 -0.15 -2.58
C LEU A 56 -3.50 -1.52 -2.34
N ALA A 57 -3.01 -2.56 -3.02
CA ALA A 57 -3.54 -3.92 -2.87
C ALA A 57 -3.31 -4.48 -1.45
N ALA A 58 -2.17 -4.17 -0.84
CA ALA A 58 -1.86 -4.58 0.53
C ALA A 58 -2.82 -3.94 1.54
N HIS A 59 -3.09 -2.63 1.41
CA HIS A 59 -4.04 -1.93 2.28
C HIS A 59 -5.46 -2.48 2.17
N ALA A 60 -5.90 -2.80 0.94
CA ALA A 60 -7.19 -3.44 0.73
C ALA A 60 -7.27 -4.83 1.40
N LEU A 61 -6.18 -5.60 1.33
CA LEU A 61 -6.06 -6.91 1.96
C LEU A 61 -6.10 -6.79 3.51
N ILE A 62 -5.31 -5.90 4.11
CA ILE A 62 -5.32 -5.61 5.55
C ILE A 62 -6.73 -5.28 6.03
N ALA A 63 -7.45 -4.43 5.31
CA ALA A 63 -8.79 -3.99 5.69
C ALA A 63 -9.80 -5.14 5.80
N ILE A 64 -9.67 -6.20 4.98
CA ILE A 64 -10.50 -7.40 5.09
C ILE A 64 -9.98 -8.37 6.15
N LEU A 65 -8.66 -8.60 6.20
CA LEU A 65 -8.05 -9.53 7.15
C LEU A 65 -8.27 -9.07 8.59
N ALA A 66 -8.07 -7.80 8.90
CA ALA A 66 -8.32 -7.25 10.23
C ALA A 66 -9.77 -7.50 10.68
N ARG A 67 -10.76 -7.29 9.78
CA ARG A 67 -12.17 -7.59 10.06
C ARG A 67 -12.41 -9.08 10.31
N ALA A 68 -11.67 -9.97 9.65
CA ALA A 68 -11.75 -11.41 9.89
C ALA A 68 -11.26 -11.81 11.29
N PHE A 69 -10.19 -11.19 11.79
CA PHE A 69 -9.72 -11.35 13.17
C PHE A 69 -10.71 -10.77 14.19
N TYR A 70 -11.23 -9.57 13.92
CA TYR A 70 -12.24 -8.95 14.80
C TYR A 70 -13.51 -9.79 14.91
N ALA A 71 -13.96 -10.42 13.82
CA ALA A 71 -15.08 -11.35 13.84
C ALA A 71 -14.82 -12.59 14.73
N ARG A 72 -13.55 -12.95 14.94
CA ARG A 72 -13.10 -14.04 15.83
C ARG A 72 -12.76 -13.58 17.24
N GLN A 73 -13.12 -12.33 17.61
CA GLN A 73 -12.79 -11.71 18.90
C GLN A 73 -11.27 -11.59 19.16
N ASP A 74 -10.45 -11.67 18.11
CA ASP A 74 -9.01 -11.40 18.21
C ASP A 74 -8.73 -9.98 17.72
N THR A 75 -8.50 -9.08 18.67
CA THR A 75 -8.08 -7.69 18.37
C THR A 75 -6.59 -7.49 18.53
N ARG A 76 -5.88 -8.43 19.16
CA ARG A 76 -4.47 -8.30 19.48
C ARG A 76 -3.59 -8.56 18.26
N THR A 77 -3.92 -9.57 17.48
CA THR A 77 -3.14 -9.95 16.29
C THR A 77 -3.09 -8.83 15.25
N PRO A 78 -4.22 -8.19 14.86
CA PRO A 78 -4.18 -7.05 13.95
C PRO A 78 -3.39 -5.85 14.46
N VAL A 79 -3.49 -5.55 15.75
CA VAL A 79 -2.77 -4.42 16.35
C VAL A 79 -1.26 -4.69 16.39
N ALA A 80 -0.84 -5.91 16.74
CA ALA A 80 0.57 -6.28 16.75
C ALA A 80 1.18 -6.22 15.34
N ALA A 81 0.46 -6.69 14.32
CA ALA A 81 0.89 -6.61 12.93
C ALA A 81 1.02 -5.15 12.45
N ALA A 82 0.06 -4.29 12.80
CA ALA A 82 0.11 -2.86 12.47
C ALA A 82 1.28 -2.14 13.17
N ILE A 83 1.57 -2.46 14.43
CA ILE A 83 2.74 -1.91 15.15
C ILE A 83 4.04 -2.33 14.45
N LEU A 84 4.17 -3.61 14.08
CA LEU A 84 5.33 -4.09 13.31
C LEU A 84 5.46 -3.32 11.98
N ALA A 85 4.35 -3.12 11.27
CA ALA A 85 4.32 -2.36 10.02
C ALA A 85 4.79 -0.91 10.21
N VAL A 86 4.35 -0.23 11.28
CA VAL A 86 4.79 1.14 11.60
C VAL A 86 6.29 1.20 11.86
N VAL A 87 6.84 0.23 12.59
CA VAL A 87 8.29 0.16 12.87
C VAL A 87 9.09 -0.06 11.58
N ILE A 88 8.63 -0.96 10.72
CA ILE A 88 9.26 -1.23 9.42
C ILE A 88 9.15 0.00 8.51
N ASN A 89 7.97 0.60 8.40
CA ASN A 89 7.74 1.81 7.61
C ASN A 89 8.68 2.93 8.06
N SER A 90 8.74 3.21 9.37
CA SER A 90 9.59 4.27 9.90
C SER A 90 11.06 4.02 9.60
N SER A 91 11.52 2.78 9.80
CA SER A 91 12.91 2.38 9.54
C SER A 91 13.28 2.49 8.06
N LEU A 92 12.42 2.01 7.17
CA LEU A 92 12.59 2.10 5.72
C LEU A 92 12.45 3.54 5.22
N ALA A 93 11.57 4.34 5.80
CA ALA A 93 11.40 5.75 5.46
C ALA A 93 12.69 6.53 5.73
N PHE A 94 13.32 6.34 6.89
CA PHE A 94 14.62 6.94 7.19
C PHE A 94 15.70 6.46 6.21
N ALA A 95 15.70 5.18 5.83
CA ALA A 95 16.67 4.63 4.89
C ALA A 95 16.48 5.13 3.43
N PHE A 96 15.24 5.28 2.97
CA PHE A 96 14.92 5.57 1.58
C PHE A 96 14.72 7.06 1.27
N VAL A 97 14.38 7.90 2.25
CA VAL A 97 14.16 9.33 2.00
C VAL A 97 15.43 10.04 1.50
N GLY A 98 16.61 9.61 1.95
CA GLY A 98 17.89 10.16 1.48
C GLY A 98 18.13 9.92 -0.03
N PRO A 99 18.22 8.65 -0.49
CA PRO A 99 18.54 8.34 -1.88
C PRO A 99 17.37 8.59 -2.85
N LEU A 100 16.13 8.38 -2.42
CA LEU A 100 14.95 8.39 -3.31
C LEU A 100 14.01 9.58 -3.08
N GLY A 101 14.22 10.39 -2.03
CA GLY A 101 13.33 11.51 -1.71
C GLY A 101 11.90 11.07 -1.39
N LEU A 102 10.92 11.82 -1.92
CA LEU A 102 9.49 11.56 -1.72
C LEU A 102 9.05 10.16 -2.21
N PRO A 103 9.48 9.66 -3.39
CA PRO A 103 9.21 8.29 -3.81
C PRO A 103 9.69 7.22 -2.81
N GLY A 104 10.81 7.47 -2.12
CA GLY A 104 11.34 6.57 -1.09
C GLY A 104 10.39 6.39 0.09
N LEU A 105 9.70 7.46 0.50
CA LEU A 105 8.69 7.40 1.56
C LEU A 105 7.49 6.55 1.13
N ALA A 106 7.01 6.72 -0.10
CA ALA A 106 5.91 5.91 -0.63
C ALA A 106 6.28 4.42 -0.74
N LEU A 107 7.53 4.12 -1.11
CA LEU A 107 8.04 2.75 -1.14
C LEU A 107 8.07 2.13 0.27
N ALA A 108 8.53 2.87 1.27
CA ALA A 108 8.54 2.42 2.67
C ALA A 108 7.13 2.06 3.16
N ILE A 109 6.14 2.92 2.87
CA ILE A 109 4.73 2.68 3.20
C ILE A 109 4.21 1.42 2.49
N ALA A 110 4.50 1.27 1.20
CA ALA A 110 4.05 0.12 0.42
C ALA A 110 4.63 -1.20 0.95
N VAL A 111 5.94 -1.24 1.25
CA VAL A 111 6.61 -2.43 1.79
C VAL A 111 6.04 -2.78 3.16
N ALA A 112 5.89 -1.81 4.05
CA ALA A 112 5.33 -2.04 5.38
C ALA A 112 3.91 -2.62 5.33
N ALA A 113 3.05 -2.09 4.45
CA ALA A 113 1.71 -2.61 4.25
C ALA A 113 1.73 -4.07 3.73
N TRP A 114 2.62 -4.40 2.80
CA TRP A 114 2.76 -5.80 2.36
C TRP A 114 3.22 -6.72 3.49
N VAL A 115 4.15 -6.28 4.33
CA VAL A 115 4.57 -7.06 5.50
C VAL A 115 3.40 -7.29 6.45
N GLU A 116 2.63 -6.25 6.77
CA GLU A 116 1.43 -6.37 7.61
C GLU A 116 0.43 -7.38 7.03
N ALA A 117 0.12 -7.23 5.75
CA ALA A 117 -0.82 -8.11 5.05
C ALA A 117 -0.36 -9.58 5.08
N ILE A 118 0.94 -9.83 4.83
CA ILE A 118 1.52 -11.18 4.85
C ILE A 118 1.45 -11.79 6.26
N VAL A 119 1.79 -11.01 7.29
CA VAL A 119 1.71 -11.46 8.70
C VAL A 119 0.27 -11.83 9.04
N LEU A 120 -0.69 -10.99 8.66
CA LEU A 120 -2.12 -11.28 8.88
C LEU A 120 -2.59 -12.53 8.14
N VAL A 121 -2.17 -12.73 6.88
CA VAL A 121 -2.50 -13.96 6.13
C VAL A 121 -1.93 -15.20 6.81
N TRP A 122 -0.70 -15.11 7.32
CA TRP A 122 -0.01 -16.25 7.93
C TRP A 122 -0.61 -16.67 9.29
N LEU A 123 -1.16 -15.71 10.03
CA LEU A 123 -1.73 -15.93 11.37
C LEU A 123 -3.23 -16.25 11.39
N LEU A 124 -3.93 -16.22 10.25
CA LEU A 124 -5.39 -16.33 10.14
C LEU A 124 -5.91 -17.78 10.00
#